data_AF-A0A5P1ERL5-F1
#
_entry.id   AF-A0A5P1ERL5-F1
#
_cell.length_a   1.000
_cell.length_b   1.000
_cell.length_c   1.000
_cell.angle_alpha   90.00
_cell.angle_beta   90.00
_cell.angle_gamma   90.00
#
_symmetry.space_group_name_H-M   'P 1'
#
loop_
_entity.id
_entity.type
_entity.pdbx_description
1 polymer ?
#
loop_
_entity_poly.entity_id
_entity_poly.type
_entity_poly.pdbx_seq_one_letter_code
_entity_poly.pdbx_strand_id
1 'polypeptide(L)'
;MSFFLYGAVLRERGFATLSTGELVESATLFRKAAGVFSYLAEKVLPPLKYLLPDESPVEATSSLSSLMRIICLADAQAVTIKRAEEKENSPLLLSKLHYGISQILDEATCIMNAKPGELRHLSAAVKGLVSTCKVLHELRSQRSLAEELRGNEKIGIAILVLRHATANLKKVKTPKNEPYTSIFNEEVKDASEMLKKFEHENDFVWQQKIPTAHLLPSLQGKSIVTSIPYEPQKLEGPELSMFE
;
A
#
# COMPACT_ATOMS: atom_id res chain seq x y z
N MET A 1 12.80 22.21 0.35
CA MET A 1 12.11 21.62 1.53
C MET A 1 10.62 21.95 1.58
N SER A 2 10.17 23.17 1.24
CA SER A 2 8.75 23.56 1.31
C SER A 2 7.78 22.62 0.56
N PHE A 3 8.15 22.12 -0.62
CA PHE A 3 7.32 21.15 -1.36
C PHE A 3 7.21 19.80 -0.65
N PHE A 4 8.27 19.32 0.01
CA PHE A 4 8.24 18.04 0.71
C PHE A 4 7.27 18.13 1.90
N LEU A 5 7.37 19.23 2.66
CA LEU A 5 6.45 19.54 3.75
C LEU A 5 5.00 19.69 3.24
N TYR A 6 4.80 20.34 2.09
CA TYR A 6 3.47 20.45 1.49
C TYR A 6 2.86 19.09 1.15
N GLY A 7 3.64 18.19 0.54
CA GLY A 7 3.23 16.80 0.28
C GLY A 7 2.87 16.06 1.58
N ALA A 8 3.68 16.22 2.63
CA ALA A 8 3.40 15.64 3.94
C ALA A 8 2.12 16.19 4.58
N VAL A 9 1.89 17.50 4.52
CA VAL A 9 0.65 18.14 5.02
C VAL A 9 -0.58 17.65 4.27
N LEU A 10 -0.50 17.47 2.96
CA LEU A 10 -1.60 16.87 2.18
C LEU A 10 -1.91 15.44 2.64
N ARG A 11 -0.87 14.64 2.90
CA ARG A 11 -1.01 13.27 3.39
C ARG A 11 -1.66 13.23 4.79
N GLU A 12 -1.21 14.07 5.71
CA GLU A 12 -1.79 14.18 7.07
C GLU A 12 -3.26 14.61 7.02
N ARG A 13 -3.60 15.59 6.16
CA ARG A 13 -5.01 15.95 5.90
C ARG A 13 -5.80 14.79 5.34
N GLY A 14 -5.19 13.96 4.49
CA GLY A 14 -5.79 12.73 3.97
C GLY A 14 -6.20 11.78 5.10
N PHE A 15 -5.37 11.59 6.12
CA PHE A 15 -5.72 10.80 7.31
C PHE A 15 -6.79 11.47 8.17
N ALA A 16 -6.70 12.77 8.42
CA ALA A 16 -7.72 13.48 9.19
C ALA A 16 -9.11 13.36 8.53
N THR A 17 -9.16 13.47 7.20
CA THR A 17 -10.38 13.32 6.38
C THR A 17 -10.87 11.87 6.36
N LEU A 18 -9.97 10.89 6.40
CA LEU A 18 -10.34 9.47 6.54
C LEU A 18 -11.06 9.22 7.88
N SER A 19 -10.59 9.86 8.96
CA SER A 19 -11.19 9.74 10.29
C SER A 19 -12.59 10.34 10.38
N THR A 20 -12.94 11.30 9.52
CA THR A 20 -14.31 11.86 9.43
C THR A 20 -15.24 11.05 8.53
N GLY A 21 -14.74 10.00 7.85
CA GLY A 21 -15.52 9.14 6.96
C GLY A 21 -15.58 9.58 5.50
N GLU A 22 -14.95 10.69 5.13
CA GLU A 22 -14.97 11.25 3.77
C GLU A 22 -13.96 10.54 2.85
N LEU A 23 -14.27 9.29 2.47
CA LEU A 23 -13.35 8.40 1.76
C LEU A 23 -12.87 8.95 0.40
N VAL A 24 -13.77 9.61 -0.35
CA VAL A 24 -13.45 10.14 -1.70
C VAL A 24 -12.46 11.30 -1.60
N GLU A 25 -12.69 12.21 -0.66
CA GLU A 25 -11.81 13.35 -0.44
C GLU A 25 -10.46 12.89 0.11
N SER A 26 -10.45 11.97 1.08
CA SER A 26 -9.23 11.37 1.63
C SER A 26 -8.37 10.73 0.54
N ALA A 27 -8.96 9.87 -0.32
CA ALA A 27 -8.26 9.26 -1.44
C ALA A 27 -7.71 10.32 -2.42
N THR A 28 -8.46 11.40 -2.65
CA THR A 28 -8.03 12.51 -3.51
C THR A 28 -6.82 13.25 -2.92
N LEU A 29 -6.81 13.50 -1.60
CA LEU A 29 -5.69 14.13 -0.91
C LEU A 29 -4.41 13.29 -1.00
N PHE A 30 -4.51 11.97 -0.79
CA PHE A 30 -3.37 11.06 -0.98
C PHE A 30 -2.83 11.08 -2.42
N ARG A 31 -3.71 11.11 -3.42
CA ARG A 31 -3.30 11.22 -4.84
C ARG A 31 -2.65 12.56 -5.16
N LYS A 32 -3.10 13.66 -4.55
CA LYS A 32 -2.45 14.99 -4.64
C LYS A 32 -1.07 14.99 -3.98
N ALA A 33 -0.94 14.40 -2.79
CA ALA A 33 0.34 14.24 -2.10
C ALA A 33 1.33 13.45 -2.96
N ALA A 34 0.88 12.33 -3.55
CA ALA A 34 1.68 11.54 -4.50
C ALA A 34 2.15 12.38 -5.69
N GLY A 35 1.30 13.26 -6.22
CA GLY A 35 1.65 14.24 -7.26
C GLY A 35 2.82 15.13 -6.89
N VAL A 36 2.76 15.74 -5.71
CA VAL A 36 3.82 16.62 -5.19
C VAL A 36 5.14 15.85 -5.05
N PHE A 37 5.09 14.64 -4.50
CA PHE A 37 6.28 13.80 -4.36
C PHE A 37 6.85 13.31 -5.70
N SER A 38 6.01 13.04 -6.70
CA SER A 38 6.46 12.75 -8.08
C SER A 38 7.20 13.95 -8.68
N TYR A 39 6.62 15.15 -8.56
CA TYR A 39 7.23 16.38 -9.04
C TYR A 39 8.59 16.63 -8.38
N LEU A 40 8.70 16.42 -7.08
CA LEU A 40 9.98 16.49 -6.36
C LEU A 40 11.00 15.50 -6.88
N ALA A 41 10.63 14.23 -6.99
CA ALA A 41 11.53 13.15 -7.39
C ALA A 41 12.04 13.29 -8.84
N GLU A 42 11.21 13.83 -9.73
CA GLU A 42 11.49 13.82 -11.17
C GLU A 42 11.95 15.18 -11.73
N LYS A 43 11.49 16.30 -11.14
CA LYS A 43 11.70 17.64 -11.71
C LYS A 43 12.56 18.54 -10.84
N VAL A 44 12.45 18.44 -9.52
CA VAL A 44 13.11 19.38 -8.59
C VAL A 44 14.44 18.85 -8.09
N LEU A 45 14.48 17.62 -7.56
CA LEU A 45 15.65 17.10 -6.86
C LEU A 45 16.78 16.62 -7.78
N PRO A 46 16.53 16.02 -8.96
CA PRO A 46 17.63 15.58 -9.83
C PRO A 46 18.57 16.70 -10.28
N PRO A 47 18.09 17.89 -10.72
CA PRO A 47 18.97 19.01 -11.06
C PRO A 47 19.73 19.57 -9.86
N LEU A 48 19.12 19.56 -8.67
CA LEU A 48 19.71 20.10 -7.44
C LEU A 48 20.75 19.16 -6.83
N LYS A 49 20.82 17.89 -7.22
CA LYS A 49 21.73 16.89 -6.65
C LYS A 49 23.19 17.34 -6.62
N TYR A 50 23.65 18.04 -7.66
CA TYR A 50 25.03 18.51 -7.78
C TYR A 50 25.31 19.80 -7.00
N LEU A 51 24.27 20.49 -6.54
CA LEU A 51 24.36 21.74 -5.77
C LEU A 51 24.17 21.49 -4.26
N LEU A 52 23.70 20.30 -3.90
CA LEU A 52 23.41 19.91 -2.53
C LEU A 52 24.67 19.33 -1.86
N PRO A 53 24.96 19.69 -0.59
CA PRO A 53 26.03 19.07 0.17
C PRO A 53 25.82 17.56 0.34
N ASP A 54 26.92 16.81 0.50
CA ASP A 54 26.87 15.35 0.75
C ASP A 54 26.08 14.98 2.02
N GLU A 55 25.99 15.89 2.99
CA GLU A 55 25.21 15.73 4.24
C GLU A 55 23.77 16.27 4.15
N SER A 56 23.19 16.31 2.95
CA SER A 56 21.82 16.77 2.79
C SER A 56 20.81 15.89 3.52
N PRO A 57 19.73 16.47 4.07
CA PRO A 57 18.69 15.70 4.76
C PRO A 57 18.03 14.70 3.81
N VAL A 58 17.53 13.59 4.37
CA VAL A 58 16.92 12.50 3.59
C VAL A 58 15.71 12.98 2.78
N GLU A 59 15.02 14.02 3.25
CA GLU A 59 13.93 14.74 2.60
C GLU A 59 14.32 15.48 1.32
N ALA A 60 15.62 15.72 1.11
CA ALA A 60 16.17 16.29 -0.12
C ALA A 60 16.61 15.21 -1.12
N THR A 61 16.28 13.94 -0.90
CA THR A 61 16.63 12.85 -1.83
C THR A 61 15.47 12.50 -2.75
N SER A 62 15.79 12.22 -4.02
CA SER A 62 14.81 11.75 -5.00
C SER A 62 14.22 10.40 -4.57
N SER A 63 15.01 9.57 -3.89
CA SER A 63 14.59 8.25 -3.43
C SER A 63 13.54 8.30 -2.33
N LEU A 64 13.67 9.20 -1.35
CA LEU A 64 12.61 9.38 -0.35
C LEU A 64 11.34 9.95 -1.01
N SER A 65 11.47 10.89 -1.93
CA SER A 65 10.32 11.44 -2.66
C SER A 65 9.59 10.35 -3.46
N SER A 66 10.31 9.48 -4.18
CA SER A 66 9.72 8.33 -4.87
C SER A 66 9.06 7.33 -3.91
N LEU A 67 9.67 7.08 -2.75
CA LEU A 67 9.10 6.22 -1.72
C LEU A 67 7.79 6.79 -1.17
N MET A 68 7.78 8.09 -0.83
CA MET A 68 6.59 8.78 -0.32
C MET A 68 5.47 8.84 -1.35
N ARG A 69 5.80 9.02 -2.64
CA ARG A 69 4.84 8.90 -3.75
C ARG A 69 4.15 7.53 -3.73
N ILE A 70 4.92 6.45 -3.64
CA ILE A 70 4.40 5.07 -3.63
C ILE A 70 3.53 4.82 -2.40
N ILE A 71 3.98 5.24 -1.21
CA ILE A 71 3.19 5.12 0.04
C ILE A 71 1.86 5.85 -0.09
N CYS A 72 1.85 7.08 -0.62
CA CYS A 72 0.61 7.83 -0.82
C CYS A 72 -0.34 7.15 -1.82
N LEU A 73 0.18 6.50 -2.87
CA LEU A 73 -0.65 5.73 -3.80
C LEU A 73 -1.23 4.47 -3.14
N ALA A 74 -0.43 3.76 -2.32
CA ALA A 74 -0.93 2.64 -1.53
C ALA A 74 -2.05 3.09 -0.57
N ASP A 75 -1.86 4.21 0.14
CA ASP A 75 -2.86 4.80 1.03
C ASP A 75 -4.15 5.16 0.26
N ALA A 76 -4.03 5.81 -0.91
CA ALA A 76 -5.18 6.14 -1.77
C ALA A 76 -5.95 4.89 -2.23
N GLN A 77 -5.22 3.83 -2.61
CA GLN A 77 -5.82 2.57 -3.02
C GLN A 77 -6.52 1.88 -1.85
N ALA A 78 -5.92 1.88 -0.66
CA ALA A 78 -6.52 1.29 0.54
C ALA A 78 -7.86 1.95 0.90
N VAL A 79 -7.93 3.29 0.85
CA VAL A 79 -9.19 4.02 1.07
C VAL A 79 -10.22 3.72 -0.02
N THR A 80 -9.79 3.57 -1.27
CA THR A 80 -10.69 3.21 -2.37
C THR A 80 -11.24 1.79 -2.21
N ILE A 81 -10.43 0.85 -1.68
CA ILE A 81 -10.90 -0.50 -1.34
C ILE A 81 -11.91 -0.47 -0.21
N LYS A 82 -11.65 0.29 0.86
CA LYS A 82 -12.61 0.45 1.97
C LYS A 82 -14.00 0.89 1.46
N ARG A 83 -14.03 1.84 0.52
CA ARG A 83 -15.27 2.26 -0.15
C ARG A 83 -15.88 1.15 -1.01
N ALA A 84 -15.07 0.29 -1.63
CA ALA A 84 -15.56 -0.83 -2.43
C ALA A 84 -16.15 -1.95 -1.56
N GLU A 85 -15.59 -2.16 -0.36
CA GLU A 85 -16.12 -3.08 0.66
C GLU A 85 -17.49 -2.61 1.16
N GLU A 86 -17.66 -1.31 1.45
CA GLU A 86 -18.95 -0.71 1.82
C GLU A 86 -20.05 -0.85 0.75
N LYS A 87 -19.66 -1.07 -0.50
CA LYS A 87 -20.56 -1.23 -1.65
C LYS A 87 -20.79 -2.69 -2.05
N GLU A 88 -20.37 -3.64 -1.21
CA GLU A 88 -20.53 -5.09 -1.45
C GLU A 88 -20.01 -5.55 -2.83
N ASN A 89 -18.83 -5.04 -3.23
CA ASN A 89 -18.21 -5.47 -4.48
C ASN A 89 -17.79 -6.95 -4.43
N SER A 90 -17.60 -7.56 -5.62
CA SER A 90 -17.27 -8.98 -5.71
C SER A 90 -15.95 -9.32 -5.00
N PRO A 91 -15.86 -10.48 -4.31
CA PRO A 91 -14.64 -10.93 -3.64
C PRO A 91 -13.45 -11.03 -4.59
N LEU A 92 -13.68 -11.44 -5.84
CA LEU A 92 -12.65 -11.43 -6.87
C LEU A 92 -12.08 -10.03 -7.14
N LEU A 93 -12.92 -9.00 -7.21
CA LEU A 93 -12.45 -7.62 -7.42
C LEU A 93 -11.64 -7.15 -6.22
N LEU A 94 -12.14 -7.35 -5.00
CA LEU A 94 -11.44 -7.01 -3.75
C LEU A 94 -10.08 -7.72 -3.65
N SER A 95 -10.04 -8.99 -4.05
CA SER A 95 -8.79 -9.76 -4.11
C SER A 95 -7.74 -9.07 -4.99
N LYS A 96 -8.12 -8.69 -6.23
CA LYS A 96 -7.23 -8.01 -7.18
C LYS A 96 -6.78 -6.65 -6.69
N LEU A 97 -7.69 -5.88 -6.07
CA LEU A 97 -7.36 -4.55 -5.55
C LEU A 97 -6.40 -4.63 -4.37
N HIS A 98 -6.59 -5.55 -3.42
CA HIS A 98 -5.66 -5.72 -2.31
C HIS A 98 -4.28 -6.20 -2.78
N TYR A 99 -4.23 -7.14 -3.72
CA TYR A 99 -2.94 -7.57 -4.27
C TYR A 99 -2.22 -6.44 -5.02
N GLY A 100 -2.98 -5.56 -5.67
CA GLY A 100 -2.43 -4.34 -6.28
C GLY A 100 -1.68 -3.46 -5.26
N ILE A 101 -2.16 -3.35 -4.01
CA ILE A 101 -1.42 -2.65 -2.95
C ILE A 101 -0.13 -3.39 -2.59
N SER A 102 -0.18 -4.72 -2.47
CA SER A 102 1.04 -5.50 -2.19
C SER A 102 2.10 -5.30 -3.28
N GLN A 103 1.71 -5.24 -4.55
CA GLN A 103 2.61 -4.93 -5.67
C GLN A 103 3.18 -3.52 -5.60
N ILE A 104 2.34 -2.50 -5.33
CA ILE A 104 2.80 -1.11 -5.13
C ILE A 104 3.83 -1.03 -3.98
N LEU A 105 3.58 -1.72 -2.86
CA LEU A 105 4.48 -1.73 -1.71
C LEU A 105 5.73 -2.60 -1.93
N ASP A 106 5.70 -3.52 -2.88
CA ASP A 106 6.89 -4.23 -3.33
C ASP A 106 7.86 -3.27 -4.03
N GLU A 107 7.36 -2.36 -4.87
CA GLU A 107 8.18 -1.29 -5.47
C GLU A 107 8.85 -0.40 -4.40
N ALA A 108 8.11 -0.05 -3.33
CA ALA A 108 8.68 0.67 -2.19
C ALA A 108 9.81 -0.11 -1.53
N THR A 109 9.63 -1.43 -1.36
CA THR A 109 10.64 -2.32 -0.78
C THR A 109 11.89 -2.40 -1.67
N CYS A 110 11.71 -2.48 -2.99
CA CYS A 110 12.82 -2.42 -3.94
C CYS A 110 13.62 -1.12 -3.83
N ILE A 111 12.97 0.05 -3.70
CA ILE A 111 13.66 1.34 -3.52
C ILE A 111 14.48 1.34 -2.23
N MET A 112 13.88 0.88 -1.12
CA MET A 112 14.57 0.83 0.18
C MET A 112 15.81 -0.06 0.16
N ASN A 113 15.77 -1.17 -0.60
CA ASN A 113 16.87 -2.12 -0.71
C ASN A 113 17.94 -1.69 -1.73
N ALA A 114 17.55 -1.05 -2.83
CA ALA A 114 18.48 -0.63 -3.88
C ALA A 114 19.33 0.59 -3.48
N LYS A 115 18.82 1.43 -2.57
CA LYS A 115 19.47 2.70 -2.20
C LYS A 115 19.60 2.88 -0.68
N PRO A 116 20.29 1.96 0.02
CA PRO A 116 20.39 2.01 1.47
C PRO A 116 21.18 3.24 1.97
N GLY A 117 22.10 3.78 1.17
CA GLY A 117 22.86 4.99 1.50
C GLY A 117 22.01 6.25 1.54
N GLU A 118 21.21 6.51 0.48
CA GLU A 118 20.31 7.67 0.43
C GLU A 118 19.22 7.61 1.51
N LEU A 119 18.82 6.40 1.92
CA LEU A 119 17.77 6.16 2.92
C LEU A 119 18.33 5.69 4.27
N ARG A 120 19.59 6.02 4.58
CA ARG A 120 20.26 5.58 5.82
C ARG A 120 19.55 6.07 7.08
N HIS A 121 19.01 7.28 7.03
CA HIS A 121 18.31 7.91 8.15
C HIS A 121 16.80 7.61 8.18
N LEU A 122 16.29 6.78 7.25
CA LEU A 122 14.90 6.35 7.27
C LEU A 122 14.64 5.46 8.49
N SER A 123 13.63 5.82 9.28
CA SER A 123 13.31 5.12 10.51
C SER A 123 12.95 3.64 10.27
N ALA A 124 13.34 2.78 11.20
CA ALA A 124 12.96 1.37 11.17
C ALA A 124 11.43 1.18 11.24
N ALA A 125 10.72 2.10 11.89
CA ALA A 125 9.26 2.11 11.98
C ALA A 125 8.60 2.23 10.60
N VAL A 126 9.08 3.12 9.73
CA VAL A 126 8.55 3.26 8.36
C VAL A 126 8.79 1.98 7.54
N LYS A 127 10.00 1.41 7.63
CA LYS A 127 10.33 0.15 6.94
C LYS A 127 9.44 -1.00 7.44
N GLY A 128 9.24 -1.08 8.75
CA GLY A 128 8.35 -2.05 9.39
C GLY A 128 6.90 -1.90 8.96
N LEU A 129 6.40 -0.67 8.89
CA LEU A 129 5.05 -0.36 8.45
C LEU A 129 4.82 -0.79 7.00
N VAL A 130 5.70 -0.40 6.07
CA VAL A 130 5.59 -0.78 4.64
C VAL A 130 5.57 -2.31 4.48
N SER A 131 6.48 -3.01 5.14
CA SER A 131 6.55 -4.48 5.11
C SER A 131 5.28 -5.12 5.67
N THR A 132 4.76 -4.60 6.79
CA THR A 132 3.55 -5.12 7.43
C THR A 132 2.32 -4.87 6.55
N CYS A 133 2.16 -3.66 6.01
CA CYS A 133 1.05 -3.32 5.12
C CYS A 133 1.04 -4.19 3.86
N LYS A 134 2.21 -4.45 3.26
CA LYS A 134 2.34 -5.34 2.10
C LYS A 134 1.76 -6.72 2.41
N VAL A 135 2.21 -7.33 3.51
CA VAL A 135 1.83 -8.68 3.92
C VAL A 135 0.35 -8.75 4.29
N LEU A 136 -0.18 -7.74 4.99
CA LEU A 136 -1.60 -7.69 5.34
C LEU A 136 -2.50 -7.57 4.11
N HIS A 137 -2.12 -6.74 3.13
CA HIS A 137 -2.89 -6.64 1.89
C HIS A 137 -2.78 -7.90 1.02
N GLU A 138 -1.64 -8.59 1.04
CA GLU A 138 -1.55 -9.92 0.41
C GLU A 138 -2.46 -10.94 1.08
N LEU A 139 -2.53 -10.96 2.42
CA LEU A 139 -3.44 -11.82 3.17
C LEU A 139 -4.91 -11.53 2.85
N ARG A 140 -5.31 -10.25 2.87
CA ARG A 140 -6.68 -9.83 2.53
C ARG A 140 -7.06 -10.20 1.09
N SER A 141 -6.10 -10.11 0.18
CA SER A 141 -6.29 -10.58 -1.20
C SER A 141 -6.58 -12.07 -1.26
N GLN A 142 -5.78 -12.88 -0.55
CA GLN A 142 -5.92 -14.34 -0.52
C GLN A 142 -7.21 -14.78 0.17
N ARG A 143 -7.63 -14.10 1.24
CA ARG A 143 -8.95 -14.31 1.88
C ARG A 143 -10.10 -14.06 0.91
N SER A 144 -10.07 -12.93 0.21
CA SER A 144 -11.12 -12.57 -0.76
C SER A 144 -11.15 -13.55 -1.95
N LEU A 145 -9.98 -14.03 -2.40
CA LEU A 145 -9.90 -15.06 -3.44
C LEU A 145 -10.44 -16.41 -2.95
N ALA A 146 -10.14 -16.78 -1.70
CA ALA A 146 -10.63 -18.02 -1.12
C ALA A 146 -12.16 -18.01 -1.02
N GLU A 147 -12.77 -16.88 -0.65
CA GLU A 147 -14.23 -16.71 -0.65
C GLU A 147 -14.83 -16.87 -2.06
N GLU A 148 -14.22 -16.24 -3.07
CA GLU A 148 -14.62 -16.41 -4.48
C GLU A 148 -14.53 -17.87 -4.92
N LEU A 149 -13.43 -18.56 -4.60
CA LEU A 149 -13.23 -19.96 -4.95
C LEU A 149 -14.24 -20.87 -4.26
N ARG A 150 -14.55 -20.61 -2.99
CA ARG A 150 -15.61 -21.31 -2.26
C ARG A 150 -16.97 -21.10 -2.94
N GLY A 151 -17.32 -19.87 -3.31
CA GLY A 151 -18.57 -19.57 -4.02
C GLY A 151 -18.68 -20.28 -5.39
N ASN A 152 -17.54 -20.55 -6.02
CA ASN A 152 -17.44 -21.32 -7.27
C ASN A 152 -17.25 -22.83 -7.04
N GLU A 153 -17.59 -23.35 -5.85
CA GLU A 153 -17.50 -24.76 -5.47
C GLU A 153 -16.09 -25.35 -5.60
N LYS A 154 -15.04 -24.54 -5.47
CA LYS A 154 -13.62 -24.95 -5.53
C LYS A 154 -12.96 -24.87 -4.15
N ILE A 155 -13.62 -25.43 -3.14
CA ILE A 155 -13.19 -25.31 -1.73
C ILE A 155 -11.80 -25.92 -1.49
N GLY A 156 -11.43 -26.99 -2.21
CA GLY A 156 -10.09 -27.58 -2.10
C GLY A 156 -8.97 -26.61 -2.49
N ILE A 157 -9.20 -25.77 -3.51
CA ILE A 157 -8.27 -24.71 -3.93
C ILE A 157 -8.32 -23.54 -2.93
N ALA A 158 -9.50 -23.18 -2.43
CA ALA A 158 -9.65 -22.14 -1.41
C ALA A 158 -8.84 -22.45 -0.13
N ILE A 159 -8.89 -23.70 0.35
CA ILE A 159 -8.08 -24.18 1.48
C ILE A 159 -6.58 -24.08 1.16
N LEU A 160 -6.17 -24.50 -0.04
CA LEU A 160 -4.77 -24.40 -0.47
C LEU A 160 -4.27 -22.94 -0.43
N VAL A 161 -5.07 -21.99 -0.93
CA VAL A 161 -4.75 -20.56 -0.90
C VAL A 161 -4.57 -20.06 0.54
N LEU A 162 -5.50 -20.39 1.45
CA LEU A 162 -5.43 -19.96 2.86
C LEU A 162 -4.27 -20.62 3.63
N ARG A 163 -3.96 -21.89 3.36
CA ARG A 163 -2.78 -22.56 3.94
C ARG A 163 -1.49 -21.89 3.49
N HIS A 164 -1.39 -21.53 2.21
CA HIS A 164 -0.23 -20.79 1.70
C HIS A 164 -0.10 -19.40 2.34
N ALA A 165 -1.22 -18.67 2.45
CA ALA A 165 -1.29 -17.36 3.09
C ALA A 165 -0.78 -17.40 4.54
N THR A 166 -1.33 -18.31 5.34
CA THR A 166 -0.97 -18.48 6.75
C THR A 166 0.46 -18.98 6.96
N ALA A 167 0.97 -19.83 6.06
CA ALA A 167 2.37 -20.26 6.09
C ALA A 167 3.34 -19.11 5.78
N ASN A 168 3.00 -18.21 4.85
CA ASN A 168 3.84 -17.05 4.54
C ASN A 168 3.83 -16.02 5.66
N LEU A 169 2.71 -15.81 6.35
CA LEU A 169 2.62 -14.94 7.52
C LEU A 169 3.58 -15.35 8.64
N LYS A 170 3.77 -16.65 8.87
CA LYS A 170 4.71 -17.17 9.89
C LYS A 170 6.17 -16.81 9.61
N LYS A 171 6.51 -16.50 8.36
CA LYS A 171 7.88 -16.09 7.96
C LYS A 171 8.14 -14.61 8.24
N VAL A 172 7.08 -13.82 8.42
CA VAL A 172 7.16 -12.38 8.61
C VAL A 172 7.30 -12.06 10.10
N LYS A 173 8.18 -11.12 10.44
CA LYS A 173 8.35 -10.66 11.81
C LYS A 173 7.06 -9.94 12.25
N THR A 174 6.39 -10.48 13.26
CA THR A 174 5.23 -9.83 13.86
C THR A 174 5.61 -8.43 14.37
N PRO A 175 4.85 -7.38 14.04
CA PRO A 175 5.06 -6.07 14.64
C PRO A 175 4.87 -6.19 16.15
N LYS A 176 5.85 -5.70 16.93
CA LYS A 176 5.82 -5.73 18.40
C LYS A 176 5.85 -4.30 18.91
N ASN A 177 4.94 -3.97 19.83
CA ASN A 177 4.84 -2.65 20.46
C ASN A 177 4.52 -1.51 19.47
N GLU A 178 3.95 -1.85 18.32
CA GLU A 178 3.52 -0.89 17.31
C GLU A 178 2.01 -0.62 17.43
N PRO A 179 1.51 0.59 17.11
CA PRO A 179 0.10 0.93 17.25
C PRO A 179 -0.83 0.07 16.38
N TYR A 180 -0.31 -0.56 15.33
CA TYR A 180 -1.04 -1.44 14.40
C TYR A 180 -0.92 -2.94 14.74
N THR A 181 -0.30 -3.29 15.87
CA THR A 181 -0.10 -4.70 16.28
C THR A 181 -1.44 -5.43 16.49
N SER A 182 -2.43 -4.76 17.07
CA SER A 182 -3.77 -5.34 17.28
C SER A 182 -4.45 -5.69 15.96
N ILE A 183 -4.45 -4.75 15.00
CA ILE A 183 -5.02 -4.92 13.66
C ILE A 183 -4.34 -6.09 12.94
N PHE A 184 -3.01 -6.19 13.04
CA PHE A 184 -2.28 -7.30 12.45
C PHE A 184 -2.73 -8.65 13.02
N ASN A 185 -2.83 -8.75 14.35
CA ASN A 185 -3.22 -9.99 15.01
C ASN A 185 -4.67 -10.39 14.72
N GLU A 186 -5.57 -9.41 14.61
CA GLU A 186 -6.97 -9.62 14.23
C GLU A 186 -7.08 -10.20 12.83
N GLU A 187 -6.38 -9.62 11.84
CA GLU A 187 -6.37 -10.13 10.47
C GLU A 187 -5.81 -11.56 10.36
N VAL A 188 -4.77 -11.88 11.13
CA VAL A 188 -4.21 -13.23 11.19
C VAL A 188 -5.18 -14.21 11.82
N LYS A 189 -5.88 -13.79 12.88
CA LYS A 189 -6.90 -14.59 13.56
C LYS A 189 -8.05 -14.89 12.59
N ASP A 190 -8.59 -13.88 11.92
CA ASP A 190 -9.66 -14.05 10.96
C ASP A 190 -9.31 -15.01 9.82
N ALA A 191 -8.11 -14.90 9.25
CA ALA A 191 -7.64 -15.80 8.22
C ALA A 191 -7.56 -17.25 8.72
N SER A 192 -7.15 -17.44 9.97
CA SER A 192 -7.06 -18.75 10.62
C SER A 192 -8.45 -19.34 10.89
N GLU A 193 -9.42 -18.51 11.28
CA GLU A 193 -10.81 -18.93 11.49
C GLU A 193 -11.51 -19.29 10.18
N MET A 194 -11.29 -18.50 9.12
CA MET A 194 -11.78 -18.82 7.77
C MET A 194 -11.21 -20.15 7.26
N LEU A 195 -9.91 -20.40 7.46
CA LEU A 195 -9.29 -21.67 7.09
C LEU A 195 -9.95 -22.85 7.82
N LYS A 196 -10.11 -22.75 9.15
CA LYS A 196 -10.78 -23.81 9.94
C LYS A 196 -12.20 -24.08 9.46
N LYS A 197 -12.95 -23.01 9.14
CA LYS A 197 -14.31 -23.13 8.61
C LYS A 197 -14.32 -23.89 7.28
N PHE A 198 -13.42 -23.54 6.36
CA PHE A 198 -13.37 -24.19 5.04
C PHE A 198 -12.90 -25.64 5.13
N GLU A 199 -11.93 -25.94 6.00
CA GLU A 199 -11.49 -27.31 6.26
C GLU A 199 -12.64 -28.17 6.81
N HIS A 200 -13.35 -27.66 7.83
CA HIS A 200 -14.52 -28.34 8.37
C HIS A 200 -15.60 -28.55 7.29
N GLU A 201 -15.95 -27.51 6.53
CA GLU A 201 -16.94 -27.63 5.46
C GLU A 201 -16.51 -28.64 4.39
N ASN A 202 -15.23 -28.69 4.05
CA ASN A 202 -14.71 -29.65 3.09
C ASN A 202 -14.76 -31.10 3.62
N ASP A 203 -14.50 -31.31 4.91
CA ASP A 203 -14.53 -32.65 5.50
C ASP A 203 -15.95 -33.25 5.54
N PHE A 204 -16.97 -32.40 5.76
CA PHE A 204 -18.36 -32.86 5.94
C PHE A 204 -19.25 -32.72 4.70
N VAL A 205 -19.03 -31.70 3.85
CA VAL A 205 -19.95 -31.36 2.74
C VAL A 205 -19.33 -31.70 1.38
N TRP A 206 -18.14 -31.16 1.10
CA TRP A 206 -17.61 -31.16 -0.28
C TRP A 206 -16.70 -32.35 -0.59
N GLN A 207 -15.94 -32.82 0.39
CA GLN A 207 -14.96 -33.91 0.30
C GLN A 207 -13.98 -33.74 -0.87
N GLN A 208 -13.62 -32.50 -1.19
CA GLN A 208 -12.67 -32.22 -2.27
C GLN A 208 -11.24 -32.51 -1.84
N LYS A 209 -10.48 -33.12 -2.73
CA LYS A 209 -9.04 -33.29 -2.54
C LYS A 209 -8.37 -31.92 -2.57
N ILE A 210 -7.60 -31.61 -1.53
CA ILE A 210 -6.78 -30.40 -1.48
C ILE A 210 -5.61 -30.58 -2.46
N PRO A 211 -5.47 -29.74 -3.49
CA PRO A 211 -4.40 -29.88 -4.47
C PRO A 211 -3.03 -29.51 -3.90
N THR A 212 -1.96 -29.90 -4.60
CA THR A 212 -0.59 -29.57 -4.23
C THR A 212 -0.24 -28.11 -4.62
N ALA A 213 0.79 -27.54 -4.00
CA ALA A 213 1.19 -26.14 -4.14
C ALA A 213 1.42 -25.63 -5.59
N HIS A 214 1.70 -26.50 -6.57
CA HIS A 214 1.86 -26.09 -7.97
C HIS A 214 0.55 -25.61 -8.63
N LEU A 215 -0.61 -25.88 -8.01
CA LEU A 215 -1.93 -25.44 -8.47
C LEU A 215 -2.39 -24.14 -7.78
N LEU A 216 -1.49 -23.41 -7.10
CA LEU A 216 -1.83 -22.11 -6.54
C LEU A 216 -2.22 -21.15 -7.69
N PRO A 217 -3.40 -20.51 -7.63
CA PRO A 217 -3.77 -19.50 -8.59
C PRO A 217 -2.76 -18.33 -8.57
N SER A 218 -2.36 -17.85 -9.74
CA SER A 218 -1.56 -16.63 -9.83
C SER A 218 -2.41 -15.42 -9.44
N LEU A 219 -1.99 -14.67 -8.44
CA LEU A 219 -2.60 -13.39 -8.09
C LEU A 219 -2.20 -12.33 -9.12
N GLN A 220 -3.17 -11.56 -9.62
CA GLN A 220 -2.92 -10.43 -10.52
C GLN A 220 -3.50 -9.18 -9.88
N GLY A 221 -2.63 -8.20 -9.61
CA GLY A 221 -3.03 -6.99 -8.92
C GLY A 221 -3.67 -6.01 -9.89
N LYS A 222 -4.63 -5.23 -9.38
CA LYS A 222 -5.22 -4.12 -10.10
C LYS A 222 -4.99 -2.86 -9.30
N SER A 223 -4.18 -1.95 -9.84
CA SER A 223 -4.14 -0.57 -9.37
C SER A 223 -5.18 0.25 -10.11
N ILE A 224 -5.96 1.05 -9.38
CA ILE A 224 -6.97 1.96 -9.92
C ILE A 224 -6.69 3.42 -9.55
N VAL A 225 -5.58 3.67 -8.88
CA VAL A 225 -5.19 5.00 -8.43
C VAL A 225 -3.95 5.46 -9.19
N THR A 226 -3.93 6.75 -9.49
CA THR A 226 -2.81 7.44 -10.13
C THR A 226 -2.53 8.72 -9.38
N SER A 227 -1.29 9.21 -9.42
CA SER A 227 -0.96 10.53 -8.87
C SER A 227 -1.74 11.59 -9.65
N ILE A 228 -2.20 12.62 -8.95
CA ILE A 228 -2.72 13.83 -9.59
C ILE A 228 -1.51 14.72 -9.88
N PRO A 229 -1.19 15.06 -11.13
CA PRO A 229 -0.03 15.88 -11.45
C PRO A 229 0.00 17.17 -10.64
N TYR A 230 1.16 17.48 -10.06
CA TYR A 230 1.38 18.73 -9.37
C TYR A 230 2.09 19.70 -10.31
N GLU A 231 1.47 20.86 -10.48
CA GLU A 231 2.07 22.01 -11.15
C GLU A 231 2.17 23.15 -10.14
N PRO A 232 3.38 23.66 -9.84
CA PRO A 232 3.49 24.83 -9.00
C PRO A 232 2.82 26.00 -9.72
N GLN A 233 1.85 26.64 -9.06
CA GLN A 233 1.33 27.89 -9.56
C GLN A 233 2.49 28.88 -9.60
N LYS A 234 2.75 29.47 -10.78
CA LYS A 234 3.64 30.62 -10.86
C LYS A 234 3.03 31.68 -9.94
N LEU A 235 3.79 32.12 -8.94
CA LEU A 235 3.52 33.44 -8.38
C LEU A 235 3.72 34.42 -9.54
N GLU A 236 2.63 34.99 -10.05
CA GLU A 236 2.71 36.27 -10.73
C GLU A 236 3.21 37.26 -9.68
N GLY A 237 4.54 37.40 -9.58
CA GLY A 237 5.12 38.54 -8.87
C GLY A 237 4.72 39.80 -9.63
N PRO A 238 4.46 40.93 -8.95
CA PRO A 238 4.27 42.20 -9.64
C PRO A 238 5.49 42.44 -10.54
N GLU A 239 5.22 42.83 -11.78
CA GLU A 239 6.22 43.17 -12.78
C GLU A 239 7.31 44.04 -12.14
N LEU A 240 8.54 43.50 -12.07
CA LEU A 240 9.76 44.27 -11.80
C LEU A 240 10.09 45.12 -13.04
N SER A 241 9.15 45.96 -13.46
CA SER A 241 9.30 46.96 -14.51
C SER A 241 9.08 48.34 -13.91
N MET A 242 9.84 48.69 -12.87
CA MET A 242 10.03 50.08 -12.45
C MET A 242 11.38 50.21 -11.75
N PHE A 243 12.47 50.10 -12.50
CA PHE A 243 13.72 50.83 -12.27
C PHE A 243 14.52 50.81 -13.58
N GLU A 244 14.10 51.67 -14.52
CA GLU A 244 15.01 52.32 -15.48
C GLU A 244 14.99 53.82 -15.19
#